data_AF-A0A2R4VRC7-F1
#
_entry.id   AF-A0A2R4VRC7-F1
#
_cell.length_a   1.000
_cell.length_b   1.000
_cell.length_c   1.000
_cell.angle_alpha   90.00
_cell.angle_beta   90.00
_cell.angle_gamma   90.00
#
_symmetry.space_group_name_H-M   'P 1'
#
loop_
_entity.id
_entity.type
_entity.pdbx_description
1 polymer ?
#
loop_
_entity_poly.entity_id
_entity_poly.type
_entity_poly.pdbx_seq_one_letter_code
_entity_poly.pdbx_strand_id
1 'polypeptide(L)' 'MQAGSVLCIDCDTAIPPARRAALPSATRCVDCQEKHERGK' A
#
# COMPACT_ATOMS: atom_id res chain seq x y z
N MET A 1 -6.87 -12.63 8.25
CA MET A 1 -6.29 -11.32 8.63
C MET A 1 -5.11 -11.08 7.71
N GLN A 2 -5.23 -10.20 6.72
CA GLN A 2 -4.05 -9.81 5.92
C GLN A 2 -3.17 -8.89 6.77
N ALA A 3 -1.95 -9.34 7.08
CA ALA A 3 -0.92 -8.46 7.63
C ALA A 3 -0.48 -7.48 6.54
N GLY A 4 -0.34 -6.19 6.86
CA GLY A 4 0.19 -5.22 5.89
C GLY A 4 1.64 -5.53 5.53
N SER A 5 2.09 -4.93 4.44
CA SER A 5 3.44 -5.12 3.91
C SER A 5 4.31 -3.90 4.17
N VAL A 6 5.62 -4.10 4.23
CA VAL A 6 6.60 -3.01 4.23
C VAL A 6 6.89 -2.56 2.79
N LEU A 7 6.79 -3.48 1.83
CA LEU A 7 6.99 -3.24 0.40
C LEU A 7 5.66 -3.34 -0.34
N CYS A 8 5.49 -2.51 -1.36
CA CYS A 8 4.34 -2.55 -2.25
C CYS A 8 4.35 -3.83 -3.07
N ILE A 9 3.24 -4.56 -3.07
CA ILE A 9 3.11 -5.81 -3.83
C ILE A 9 3.12 -5.62 -5.36
N ASP A 10 2.90 -4.40 -5.87
CA ASP A 10 2.83 -4.13 -7.30
C ASP A 10 4.13 -3.57 -7.89
N CYS A 11 4.91 -2.84 -7.09
CA CYS A 11 6.09 -2.12 -7.58
C CYS A 11 7.32 -2.25 -6.70
N ASP A 12 7.27 -3.09 -5.66
CA ASP A 12 8.36 -3.37 -4.72
C ASP A 12 8.96 -2.14 -4.01
N THR A 13 8.31 -0.98 -4.10
CA THR A 13 8.74 0.23 -3.37
C THR A 13 8.31 0.17 -1.91
N ALA A 14 9.11 0.79 -1.05
CA ALA A 14 8.78 0.89 0.37
C ALA A 14 7.46 1.66 0.60
N ILE A 15 6.54 1.06 1.35
CA ILE A 15 5.29 1.70 1.75
C ILE A 15 5.62 2.75 2.82
N PRO A 16 5.24 4.03 2.60
CA PRO A 16 5.55 5.11 3.52
C PRO A 16 5.11 4.77 4.95
N PRO A 17 5.92 5.07 5.98
CA PRO A 17 5.56 4.79 7.37
C PRO A 17 4.25 5.48 7.78
N ALA A 18 3.97 6.69 7.28
CA ALA A 18 2.69 7.37 7.48
C ALA A 18 1.50 6.54 6.97
N ARG A 19 1.65 5.85 5.83
CA ARG A 19 0.62 4.98 5.27
C ARG A 19 0.43 3.72 6.10
N ARG A 20 1.54 3.11 6.57
CA ARG A 20 1.50 1.94 7.48
C ARG A 20 0.92 2.28 8.86
N ALA A 21 1.12 3.50 9.35
CA ALA A 21 0.54 3.97 10.60
C ALA A 21 -0.98 4.21 10.47
N ALA A 22 -1.42 4.84 9.38
CA ALA A 22 -2.84 5.08 9.12
C ALA A 22 -3.61 3.80 8.77
N LEU A 23 -2.99 2.88 8.03
CA LEU A 23 -3.56 1.60 7.63
C LEU A 23 -2.52 0.48 7.78
N PRO A 24 -2.44 -0.18 8.95
CA PRO A 24 -1.48 -1.26 9.21
C PRO A 24 -1.66 -2.49 8.32
N SER A 25 -2.81 -2.62 7.66
CA SER A 25 -3.09 -3.67 6.68
C SER A 25 -2.76 -3.27 5.24
N ALA A 26 -2.15 -2.11 5.00
CA ALA A 26 -1.80 -1.66 3.65
C ALA A 26 -0.75 -2.58 3.02
N THR A 27 -1.05 -3.12 1.84
CA THR A 27 -0.14 -3.96 1.04
C THR A 27 0.40 -3.24 -0.20
N ARG A 28 -0.13 -2.05 -0.51
CA ARG A 28 0.25 -1.22 -1.66
C ARG A 28 0.70 0.17 -1.23
N CYS A 29 1.60 0.77 -2.01
CA CYS A 29 1.94 2.18 -1.87
C CYS A 29 0.76 3.06 -2.30
N VAL A 30 0.79 4.35 -1.93
CA VAL A 30 -0.29 5.30 -2.24
C VAL A 30 -0.52 5.39 -3.75
N ASP A 31 0.56 5.49 -4.54
CA ASP A 31 0.51 5.61 -6.00
C ASP A 31 -0.18 4.42 -6.67
N CYS A 32 0.22 3.19 -6.31
CA CYS A 32 -0.42 1.96 -6.78
C CYS A 32 -1.87 1.83 -6.29
N GLN A 33 -2.16 2.27 -5.06
CA GLN A 33 -3.54 2.28 -4.57
C GLN A 33 -4.42 3.24 -5.36
N GLU A 34 -3.97 4.48 -5.60
CA GLU A 34 -4.72 5.45 -6.38
C GLU A 34 -4.98 4.97 -7.80
N LYS A 35 -3.99 4.33 -8.44
CA LYS A 35 -4.15 3.68 -9.75
C LYS A 35 -5.20 2.58 -9.72
N HIS A 36 -5.16 1.73 -8.69
CA HIS A 36 -6.12 0.63 -8.51
C HIS A 36 -7.53 1.12 -8.17
N GLU A 37 -7.67 2.27 -7.50
CA GLU A 37 -8.97 2.88 -7.17
C GLU A 37 -9.56 3.67 -8.33
N ARG A 38 -8.75 4.38 -9.12
CA ARG A 38 -9.20 5.12 -10.32
C ARG A 38 -9.57 4.23 -11.50
N GLY A 39 -9.08 2.99 -11.53
CA GLY A 39 -9.43 1.99 -12.54
C GLY A 39 -10.74 1.24 -12.27
N LYS A 40 -11.56 1.71 -11.32
CA LYS A 40 -12.87 1.18 -10.95
C LYS A 40 -13.95 2.24 -11.17
#